data_AF-A0A9D6PFI9-F1
#
_entry.id   AF-A0A9D6PFI9-F1
#
_cell.length_a   1.000
_cell.length_b   1.000
_cell.length_c   1.000
_cell.angle_alpha   90.00
_cell.angle_beta   90.00
_cell.angle_gamma   90.00
#
_symmetry.space_group_name_H-M   'P 1'
#
loop_
_entity.id
_entity.type
_entity.pdbx_description
1 polymer ?
#
loop_
_entity_poly.entity_id
_entity_poly.type
_entity_poly.pdbx_seq_one_letter_code
_entity_poly.pdbx_strand_id
1 'polypeptide(L)'
;MNRRFVRTFELVGLAIGIVLFLLIVRTNSELFKDIQSYQRLLKDAQERADRMTEEKTRWENTYARTRESWIAWQIESKLKDIITGVESIELGNNDDGIAYVQEGGVKKRYSFRFASDRNNTALVTDVQLLP
;
A
#
# COMPACT_ATOMS: atom_id res chain seq x y z
N MET A 1 53.60 12.02 -59.85
CA MET A 1 52.98 11.40 -58.66
C MET A 1 52.43 10.03 -59.07
N ASN A 2 52.83 8.95 -58.38
CA ASN A 2 52.65 7.58 -58.85
C ASN A 2 51.21 7.09 -58.61
N ARG A 3 50.42 6.84 -59.69
CA ARG A 3 48.98 6.48 -59.61
C ARG A 3 48.69 5.25 -58.72
N ARG A 4 49.67 4.34 -58.57
CA ARG A 4 49.56 3.18 -57.67
C ARG A 4 49.52 3.61 -56.20
N PHE A 5 50.32 4.61 -55.82
CA PHE A 5 50.43 5.08 -54.45
C PHE A 5 49.14 5.76 -53.96
N VAL A 6 48.50 6.53 -54.86
CA VAL A 6 47.22 7.21 -54.60
C VAL A 6 46.09 6.19 -54.40
N ARG A 7 45.98 5.17 -55.26
CA ARG A 7 44.97 4.10 -55.09
C ARG A 7 45.14 3.30 -53.81
N THR A 8 46.37 3.00 -53.39
CA THR A 8 46.61 2.32 -52.11
C THR A 8 46.18 3.19 -50.93
N PHE A 9 46.43 4.50 -50.96
CA PHE A 9 45.98 5.41 -49.91
C PHE A 9 44.45 5.51 -49.83
N GLU A 10 43.76 5.56 -50.97
CA GLU A 10 42.30 5.56 -51.05
C GLU A 10 41.69 4.27 -50.50
N LEU A 11 42.28 3.11 -50.84
CA LEU A 11 41.82 1.81 -50.36
C LEU A 11 42.03 1.64 -48.85
N VAL A 12 43.16 2.10 -48.31
CA VAL A 12 43.43 2.07 -46.87
C VAL A 12 42.48 3.00 -46.12
N GLY A 13 42.26 4.21 -46.63
CA GLY A 13 41.31 5.16 -46.05
C GLY A 13 39.87 4.60 -46.01
N LEU A 14 39.45 3.95 -47.10
CA LEU A 14 38.12 3.32 -47.19
C LEU A 14 37.99 2.12 -46.23
N ALA A 15 39.03 1.30 -46.11
CA ALA A 15 39.05 0.18 -45.16
C ALA A 15 38.96 0.67 -43.70
N ILE A 16 39.71 1.71 -43.33
CA ILE A 16 39.65 2.31 -41.99
C ILE A 16 38.26 2.91 -41.74
N GLY A 17 37.69 3.60 -42.73
CA GLY A 17 36.34 4.16 -42.64
C GLY A 17 35.27 3.10 -42.37
N ILE A 18 35.33 1.97 -43.06
CA ILE A 18 34.40 0.84 -42.85
C ILE A 18 34.56 0.26 -41.44
N VAL A 19 35.79 0.05 -40.98
CA VAL A 19 36.05 -0.50 -39.63
C VAL A 19 35.50 0.43 -38.55
N LEU A 20 35.74 1.75 -38.66
CA LEU A 20 35.20 2.73 -37.72
C LEU A 20 33.68 2.78 -37.75
N PHE A 21 33.07 2.72 -38.93
CA PHE A 21 31.62 2.68 -39.07
C PHE A 21 31.00 1.44 -38.40
N LEU A 22 31.58 0.27 -38.62
CA LEU A 22 31.11 -0.98 -37.99
C LEU A 22 31.27 -0.95 -36.47
N LEU A 23 32.34 -0.36 -35.94
CA LEU A 23 32.52 -0.17 -34.50
C LEU A 23 31.44 0.76 -33.92
N ILE A 24 31.14 1.89 -34.57
CA ILE A 24 30.09 2.82 -34.13
C ILE A 24 28.72 2.13 -34.14
N VAL A 25 28.39 1.41 -35.22
CA VAL A 25 27.11 0.68 -35.32
C VAL A 25 26.99 -0.38 -34.23
N ARG A 26 28.06 -1.13 -33.98
CA ARG A 26 28.07 -2.17 -32.93
C ARG A 26 27.89 -1.57 -31.54
N THR A 27 28.69 -0.56 -31.19
CA THR A 27 28.62 0.09 -29.88
C THR A 27 27.24 0.71 -29.64
N ASN A 28 26.67 1.38 -30.65
CA ASN A 28 25.32 1.94 -30.54
C ASN A 28 24.27 0.84 -30.39
N SER A 29 24.38 -0.28 -31.10
CA SER A 29 23.44 -1.40 -30.95
C SER A 29 23.49 -2.02 -29.55
N GLU A 30 24.68 -2.19 -28.99
CA GLU A 30 24.88 -2.69 -27.63
C GLU A 30 24.28 -1.69 -26.60
N LEU A 31 24.55 -0.39 -26.73
CA LEU A 31 23.96 0.65 -25.88
C LEU A 31 22.43 0.68 -25.95
N PHE A 32 21.83 0.56 -27.14
CA PHE A 32 20.37 0.51 -27.27
C PHE A 32 19.76 -0.71 -26.58
N LYS A 33 20.42 -1.88 -26.67
CA LYS A 33 19.96 -3.09 -25.97
C LYS A 33 20.02 -2.91 -24.46
N ASP A 34 21.09 -2.32 -23.95
CA ASP A 34 21.23 -2.05 -22.52
C ASP A 34 20.15 -1.08 -22.03
N ILE A 35 19.91 0.03 -22.76
CA ILE A 35 18.84 0.98 -22.43
C ILE A 35 17.47 0.28 -22.38
N GLN A 36 17.16 -0.56 -23.36
CA GLN A 36 15.90 -1.32 -23.37
C GLN A 36 15.81 -2.30 -22.19
N SER A 37 16.93 -2.94 -21.81
CA SER A 37 17.00 -3.82 -20.64
C SER A 37 16.70 -3.05 -19.36
N TYR A 38 17.35 -1.90 -19.15
CA TYR A 38 17.10 -1.04 -17.99
C TYR A 38 15.66 -0.52 -17.93
N GLN A 39 15.08 -0.12 -19.06
CA GLN A 39 13.68 0.30 -19.12
C GLN A 39 12.72 -0.80 -18.68
N ARG A 40 12.97 -2.06 -19.09
CA ARG A 40 12.17 -3.20 -18.63
C ARG A 40 12.32 -3.44 -17.13
N LEU A 41 13.56 -3.43 -16.63
CA LEU A 41 13.81 -3.61 -15.20
C LEU A 41 13.14 -2.52 -14.35
N LEU A 42 13.20 -1.26 -14.78
CA LEU A 42 12.53 -0.16 -14.10
C LEU A 42 11.01 -0.31 -14.13
N LYS A 43 10.44 -0.71 -15.27
CA LYS A 43 9.01 -0.97 -15.39
C LYS A 43 8.56 -2.09 -14.45
N ASP A 44 9.28 -3.21 -14.43
CA ASP A 44 8.97 -4.34 -13.55
C ASP A 44 9.08 -3.96 -12.07
N ALA A 45 10.08 -3.16 -11.71
CA ALA A 45 10.25 -2.64 -10.36
C ALA A 45 9.09 -1.72 -9.95
N GLN A 46 8.67 -0.83 -10.84
CA GLN A 46 7.52 0.05 -10.61
C GLN A 46 6.24 -0.75 -10.42
N GLU A 47 5.94 -1.71 -11.31
CA GLU A 47 4.74 -2.54 -11.18
C GLU A 47 4.72 -3.36 -9.89
N ARG A 48 5.89 -3.83 -9.42
CA ARG A 48 6.02 -4.50 -8.12
C ARG A 48 5.74 -3.54 -6.96
N ALA A 49 6.28 -2.32 -7.02
CA ALA A 49 6.06 -1.31 -6.00
C ALA A 49 4.57 -0.91 -5.92
N ASP A 50 3.92 -0.74 -7.07
CA ASP A 50 2.49 -0.42 -7.15
C ASP A 50 1.65 -1.54 -6.53
N ARG A 51 1.91 -2.81 -6.87
CA ARG A 51 1.22 -3.96 -6.26
C ARG A 51 1.41 -4.04 -4.74
N MET A 52 2.63 -3.84 -4.24
CA MET A 52 2.89 -3.85 -2.79
C MET A 52 2.14 -2.72 -2.08
N THR A 53 2.04 -1.55 -2.72
CA THR A 53 1.30 -0.40 -2.18
C THR A 53 -0.20 -0.67 -2.15
N GLU A 54 -0.74 -1.26 -3.21
CA GLU A 54 -2.15 -1.66 -3.26
C GLU A 54 -2.47 -2.73 -2.21
N GLU A 55 -1.62 -3.75 -2.08
CA GLU A 55 -1.77 -4.80 -1.07
C GLU A 55 -1.73 -4.23 0.34
N LYS A 56 -0.75 -3.35 0.64
CA LYS A 56 -0.67 -2.67 1.93
C LYS A 56 -1.95 -1.89 2.23
N THR A 57 -2.43 -1.10 1.27
CA THR A 57 -3.65 -0.29 1.42
C THR A 57 -4.87 -1.20 1.66
N ARG A 58 -4.96 -2.33 0.95
CA ARG A 58 -6.01 -3.32 1.15
C ARG A 58 -5.95 -3.94 2.55
N TRP A 59 -4.76 -4.32 3.01
CA TRP A 59 -4.56 -4.88 4.35
C TRP A 59 -4.89 -3.87 5.45
N GLU A 60 -4.46 -2.62 5.32
CA GLU A 60 -4.79 -1.55 6.27
C GLU A 60 -6.30 -1.31 6.36
N ASN A 61 -6.99 -1.26 5.22
CA ASN A 61 -8.44 -1.11 5.17
C ASN A 61 -9.19 -2.31 5.79
N THR A 62 -8.77 -3.53 5.47
CA THR A 62 -9.37 -4.74 6.06
C THR A 62 -9.13 -4.77 7.56
N TYR A 63 -7.91 -4.48 8.00
CA TYR A 63 -7.56 -4.44 9.42
C TYR A 63 -8.38 -3.40 10.18
N ALA A 64 -8.55 -2.20 9.63
CA ALA A 64 -9.38 -1.14 10.21
C ALA A 64 -10.84 -1.62 10.39
N ARG A 65 -11.45 -2.20 9.34
CA ARG A 65 -12.83 -2.73 9.41
C ARG A 65 -12.98 -3.87 10.42
N THR A 66 -12.01 -4.78 10.46
CA THR A 66 -12.02 -5.90 11.42
C THR A 66 -11.87 -5.38 12.84
N ARG A 67 -10.99 -4.39 13.07
CA ARG A 67 -10.82 -3.74 14.37
C ARG A 67 -12.09 -3.03 14.82
N GLU A 68 -12.71 -2.23 13.95
CA GLU A 68 -13.98 -1.55 14.24
C GLU A 68 -15.08 -2.54 14.57
N SER A 69 -15.22 -3.61 13.78
CA SER A 69 -16.21 -4.66 14.00
C SER A 69 -15.99 -5.40 15.32
N TRP A 70 -14.72 -5.67 15.65
CA TRP A 70 -14.35 -6.35 16.90
C TRP A 70 -14.59 -5.44 18.13
N ILE A 71 -14.26 -4.15 18.03
CA ILE A 71 -14.57 -3.15 19.06
C ILE A 71 -16.09 -3.04 19.27
N ALA A 72 -16.85 -2.92 18.18
CA ALA A 72 -18.31 -2.84 18.24
C ALA A 72 -18.92 -4.07 18.95
N TRP A 73 -18.47 -5.27 18.57
CA TRP A 73 -18.88 -6.51 19.21
C TRP A 73 -18.54 -6.55 20.71
N GLN A 74 -17.34 -6.09 21.11
CA GLN A 74 -16.96 -5.99 22.52
C GLN A 74 -17.88 -5.05 23.31
N ILE A 75 -18.16 -3.87 22.76
CA ILE A 75 -19.05 -2.88 23.41
C ILE A 75 -20.44 -3.48 23.60
N GLU A 76 -21.02 -4.03 22.54
CA GLU A 76 -22.33 -4.66 22.60
C GLU A 76 -22.39 -5.80 23.61
N SER A 77 -21.39 -6.69 23.63
CA SER A 77 -21.33 -7.80 24.58
C SER A 77 -21.27 -7.28 26.01
N LYS A 78 -20.43 -6.27 26.29
CA LYS A 78 -20.32 -5.69 27.63
C LYS A 78 -21.58 -4.97 28.08
N LEU A 79 -22.25 -4.25 27.18
CA LEU A 79 -23.52 -3.59 27.49
C LEU A 79 -24.63 -4.61 27.79
N LYS A 80 -24.70 -5.70 27.03
CA LYS A 80 -25.68 -6.79 27.26
C LYS A 80 -25.41 -7.56 28.56
N ASP A 81 -24.17 -7.66 29.01
CA ASP A 81 -23.82 -8.24 30.32
C ASP A 81 -24.29 -7.37 31.50
N ILE A 82 -24.30 -6.04 31.32
CA ILE A 82 -24.62 -5.08 32.38
C ILE A 82 -26.12 -4.72 32.39
N ILE A 83 -26.74 -4.60 31.21
CA ILE A 83 -28.08 -4.08 31.03
C ILE A 83 -29.02 -5.23 30.65
N THR A 84 -30.01 -5.49 31.51
CA THR A 84 -31.09 -6.43 31.22
C THR A 84 -32.21 -5.71 30.46
N GLY A 85 -32.61 -6.23 29.28
CA GLY A 85 -33.74 -5.68 28.51
C GLY A 85 -33.35 -4.71 27.38
N VAL A 86 -32.14 -4.86 26.82
CA VAL A 86 -31.69 -4.11 25.65
C VAL A 86 -32.56 -4.41 24.43
N GLU A 87 -33.19 -3.39 23.86
CA GLU A 87 -33.96 -3.47 22.61
C GLU A 87 -33.07 -3.19 21.39
N SER A 88 -32.22 -2.17 21.47
CA SER A 88 -31.23 -1.83 20.45
C SER A 88 -30.03 -1.10 21.04
N ILE A 89 -28.90 -1.16 20.34
CA ILE A 89 -27.66 -0.44 20.67
C ILE A 89 -27.24 0.33 19.42
N GLU A 90 -27.07 1.64 19.56
CA GLU A 90 -26.46 2.50 18.55
C GLU A 90 -25.11 2.97 19.09
N LEU A 91 -24.04 2.55 18.44
CA LEU A 91 -22.70 3.02 18.79
C LEU A 91 -22.50 4.44 18.23
N GLY A 92 -21.96 5.32 19.06
CA GLY A 92 -21.45 6.61 18.59
C GLY A 92 -20.19 6.41 17.77
N ASN A 93 -19.44 7.49 17.53
CA ASN A 93 -18.10 7.34 16.99
C ASN A 93 -17.30 6.49 17.98
N ASN A 94 -16.78 5.33 17.55
CA ASN A 94 -16.19 4.34 18.46
C ASN A 94 -15.05 4.91 19.30
N ASP A 95 -14.37 5.95 18.82
CA ASP A 95 -13.31 6.66 19.53
C ASP A 95 -13.81 7.63 20.62
N ASP A 96 -15.07 8.05 20.57
CA ASP A 96 -15.66 8.98 21.55
C ASP A 96 -16.04 8.27 22.86
N GLY A 97 -16.06 6.93 22.85
CA GLY A 97 -16.40 6.14 24.03
C GLY A 97 -17.87 6.26 24.43
N ILE A 98 -18.78 6.46 23.47
CA ILE A 98 -20.22 6.66 23.72
C ILE A 98 -21.06 5.62 22.98
N ALA A 99 -22.05 5.05 23.67
CA ALA A 99 -23.12 4.23 23.09
C ALA A 99 -24.48 4.74 23.54
N TYR A 100 -25.47 4.58 22.68
CA TYR A 100 -26.88 4.82 23.00
C TYR A 100 -27.60 3.48 23.04
N VAL A 101 -28.32 3.22 24.12
CA VAL A 101 -29.03 1.96 24.36
C VAL A 101 -30.50 2.25 24.53
N GLN A 102 -31.33 1.58 23.74
CA GLN A 102 -32.78 1.60 23.90
C GLN A 102 -33.18 0.52 24.91
N GLU A 103 -33.83 0.94 25.99
CA GLU A 103 -34.24 0.06 27.09
C GLU A 103 -35.63 0.47 27.56
N GLY A 104 -36.62 -0.42 27.39
CA GLY A 104 -37.99 -0.18 27.85
C GLY A 104 -38.64 1.07 27.23
N GLY A 105 -38.39 1.32 25.94
CA GLY A 105 -38.89 2.51 25.24
C GLY A 105 -38.12 3.82 25.51
N VAL A 106 -37.09 3.82 26.37
CA VAL A 106 -36.26 5.01 26.67
C VAL A 106 -34.86 4.86 26.09
N LYS A 107 -34.39 5.91 25.39
CA LYS A 107 -33.00 5.98 24.90
C LYS A 107 -32.09 6.50 26.01
N LYS A 108 -31.16 5.66 26.46
CA LYS A 108 -30.15 5.98 27.48
C LYS A 108 -28.78 6.13 26.83
N ARG A 109 -27.94 7.01 27.38
CA ARG A 109 -26.57 7.24 26.89
C ARG A 109 -25.56 6.66 27.85
N TYR A 110 -24.64 5.84 27.36
CA TYR A 110 -23.58 5.22 28.13
C TYR A 110 -22.22 5.72 27.65
N SER A 111 -21.30 5.95 28.58
CA SER A 111 -19.88 6.12 28.28
C SER A 111 -19.10 4.84 28.60
N PHE A 112 -17.99 4.64 27.91
CA PHE A 112 -17.04 3.57 28.15
C PHE A 112 -15.62 4.01 27.80
N ARG A 113 -14.63 3.32 28.33
CA ARG A 113 -13.21 3.54 28.06
C ARG A 113 -12.58 2.30 27.46
N PHE A 114 -11.53 2.50 26.66
CA PHE A 114 -10.70 1.40 26.19
C PHE A 114 -9.43 1.30 27.01
N ALA A 115 -9.15 0.11 27.53
CA ALA A 115 -7.83 -0.26 28.03
C ALA A 115 -7.17 -1.16 26.98
N SER A 116 -5.93 -0.84 26.59
CA SER A 116 -5.15 -1.78 25.78
C SER A 116 -4.49 -2.80 26.71
N ASP A 117 -4.69 -4.08 26.45
CA ASP A 117 -3.97 -5.13 27.15
C ASP A 117 -2.52 -5.27 26.63
N ARG A 118 -1.75 -6.21 27.20
CA ARG A 118 -0.36 -6.48 26.76
C ARG A 118 -0.25 -6.93 25.30
N ASN A 119 -1.35 -7.37 24.68
CA ASN A 119 -1.43 -7.80 23.29
C ASN A 119 -1.98 -6.70 22.38
N ASN A 120 -2.05 -5.45 22.87
CA ASN A 120 -2.62 -4.29 22.16
C ASN A 120 -4.09 -4.51 21.72
N THR A 121 -4.81 -5.35 22.46
CA THR A 121 -6.22 -5.65 22.26
C THR A 121 -7.03 -4.64 23.08
N ALA A 122 -7.91 -3.87 22.42
CA ALA A 122 -8.68 -2.79 23.07
C ALA A 122 -9.87 -3.37 23.84
N LEU A 123 -9.77 -3.45 25.16
CA LEU A 123 -10.82 -3.94 26.03
C LEU A 123 -11.73 -2.80 26.49
N VAL A 124 -13.04 -2.99 26.35
CA VAL A 124 -14.04 -2.05 26.87
C VAL A 124 -14.12 -2.15 28.39
N THR A 125 -14.02 -1.00 29.06
CA THR A 125 -13.94 -0.82 30.52
C THR A 125 -14.77 0.39 30.96
N ASP A 126 -14.99 0.53 32.27
CA ASP A 126 -15.63 1.71 32.88
C ASP A 126 -16.96 2.13 32.23
N VAL A 127 -17.84 1.16 31.94
CA VAL A 127 -19.16 1.44 31.37
C VAL A 127 -20.03 2.16 32.39
N GLN A 128 -20.46 3.38 32.08
CA GLN A 128 -21.25 4.22 32.97
C GLN A 128 -22.45 4.83 32.26
N LEU A 129 -23.61 4.85 32.91
CA LEU A 129 -24.78 5.59 32.44
C LEU A 129 -24.51 7.09 32.60
N LEU A 130 -24.62 7.84 31.51
CA LEU A 130 -24.56 9.29 31.53
C LEU A 130 -25.95 9.88 31.82
N PRO A 131 -26.02 11.01 32.54
CA PRO A 131 -27.24 11.77 32.70
C PRO A 131 -27.71 12.37 31.37
#